data_AF-A0A0B1P8W3-F1
#
_entry.id   AF-A0A0B1P8W3-F1
#
_cell.length_a   1.000
_cell.length_b   1.000
_cell.length_c   1.000
_cell.angle_alpha   90.00
_cell.angle_beta   90.00
_cell.angle_gamma   90.00
#
_symmetry.space_group_name_H-M   'P 1'
#
loop_
_entity.id
_entity.type
_entity.pdbx_description
1 polymer ?
#
loop_
_entity_poly.entity_id
_entity_poly.type
_entity_poly.pdbx_seq_one_letter_code
_entity_poly.pdbx_strand_id
1 'polypeptide(L)'
;MQLLPDVTNTFFPGETASASETTSLQHNPSSTVYTQHQNQQSSGDRGSLLHQGYPTMAMSGMLQTSEVITEDQYVAPGPSMDAAYASYQTALKEIFQNIIHGRLNEASQSLVEISEWLLGHVADLGLTVDEVSLHADRIRLWGEFNAAWLGIFQKQKDLLQSASRVMPPQTLIPREFVSKMAKNLIRLCDMVEKYGLVDYQLGVAEEQIINILIEALDAQELVEVGESGATSQSSEICRAPS
;
A
#
# COMPACT_ATOMS: atom_id res chain seq x y z
N MET A 1 -47.99 55.51 -25.89
CA MET A 1 -47.26 54.42 -25.20
C MET A 1 -47.01 53.36 -26.25
N GLN A 2 -45.74 53.17 -26.59
CA GLN A 2 -45.25 52.45 -27.76
C GLN A 2 -45.44 50.93 -27.66
N LEU A 3 -45.68 50.33 -28.82
CA LEU A 3 -45.83 48.91 -29.12
C LEU A 3 -44.50 48.17 -28.97
N LEU A 4 -44.56 46.94 -28.45
CA LEU A 4 -43.45 45.98 -28.49
C LEU A 4 -43.18 45.55 -29.95
N PRO A 5 -41.91 45.36 -30.36
CA PRO A 5 -41.58 44.54 -31.50
C PRO A 5 -41.24 43.09 -31.11
N ASP A 6 -41.80 42.15 -31.86
CA ASP A 6 -41.36 40.76 -32.01
C ASP A 6 -40.34 40.67 -33.17
N VAL A 7 -39.73 39.47 -33.35
CA VAL A 7 -38.86 39.00 -34.45
C VAL A 7 -37.40 39.50 -34.37
N THR A 8 -36.34 38.68 -34.27
CA THR A 8 -35.89 37.65 -35.24
C THR A 8 -34.66 36.89 -34.69
N ASN A 9 -34.59 35.56 -34.85
CA ASN A 9 -33.54 34.80 -35.59
C ASN A 9 -33.48 33.33 -35.10
N THR A 10 -33.88 32.35 -35.92
CA THR A 10 -33.08 31.67 -36.99
C THR A 10 -32.19 30.57 -36.38
N PHE A 11 -32.13 29.30 -36.78
CA PHE A 11 -32.79 28.46 -37.77
C PHE A 11 -32.06 27.11 -37.63
N PHE A 12 -32.71 26.05 -37.15
CA PHE A 12 -32.21 24.68 -37.31
C PHE A 12 -33.14 23.99 -38.31
N PRO A 13 -32.64 23.55 -39.48
CA PRO A 13 -33.38 22.61 -40.30
C PRO A 13 -33.02 21.17 -39.87
N GLY A 14 -34.07 20.36 -39.65
CA GLY A 14 -34.00 18.91 -39.83
C GLY A 14 -33.73 18.55 -41.30
N GLU A 15 -33.72 17.31 -41.78
CA GLU A 15 -34.33 16.06 -41.33
C GLU A 15 -33.77 14.91 -42.21
N THR A 16 -33.78 13.68 -41.65
CA THR A 16 -34.05 12.33 -42.24
C THR A 16 -33.44 11.79 -43.57
N ALA A 17 -32.94 10.54 -43.42
CA ALA A 17 -33.19 9.32 -44.20
C ALA A 17 -32.27 8.84 -45.37
N SER A 18 -31.77 7.61 -45.16
CA SER A 18 -31.59 6.47 -46.07
C SER A 18 -30.38 6.30 -47.01
N ALA A 19 -29.91 5.04 -46.98
CA ALA A 19 -29.24 4.21 -48.00
C ALA A 19 -27.71 4.28 -48.19
N SER A 20 -27.09 3.17 -47.76
CA SER A 20 -26.05 2.31 -48.36
C SER A 20 -24.88 2.86 -49.20
N GLU A 21 -23.76 2.16 -48.99
CA GLU A 21 -22.64 1.86 -49.90
C GLU A 21 -21.33 2.66 -49.78
N THR A 22 -20.34 1.92 -49.25
CA THR A 22 -18.95 1.80 -49.72
C THR A 22 -18.01 3.01 -49.63
N THR A 23 -16.83 2.74 -49.04
CA THR A 23 -15.49 2.94 -49.64
C THR A 23 -14.47 3.55 -48.64
N SER A 24 -13.38 2.78 -48.45
CA SER A 24 -12.04 3.16 -48.01
C SER A 24 -11.84 3.96 -46.71
N LEU A 25 -11.51 3.24 -45.63
CA LEU A 25 -10.76 3.79 -44.50
C LEU A 25 -9.29 3.91 -44.88
N GLN A 26 -8.82 5.14 -45.07
CA GLN A 26 -7.40 5.47 -45.22
C GLN A 26 -6.76 5.76 -43.86
N HIS A 27 -5.64 5.09 -43.67
CA HIS A 27 -4.71 5.05 -42.55
C HIS A 27 -4.05 6.39 -42.21
N ASN A 28 -4.02 6.76 -40.92
CA ASN A 28 -2.92 7.58 -40.36
C ASN A 28 -2.80 7.42 -38.81
N PRO A 29 -1.75 6.78 -38.28
CA PRO A 29 -1.36 6.89 -36.88
C PRO A 29 -0.26 7.96 -36.71
N SER A 30 -0.45 8.89 -35.77
CA SER A 30 0.62 9.78 -35.30
C SER A 30 1.27 9.17 -34.05
N SER A 31 2.49 8.66 -34.22
CA SER A 31 3.38 8.25 -33.13
C SER A 31 4.24 9.44 -32.68
N THR A 32 4.24 9.73 -31.38
CA THR A 32 5.19 10.67 -30.76
C THR A 32 6.41 9.88 -30.27
N VAL A 33 7.57 10.18 -30.85
CA VAL A 33 8.88 9.67 -30.44
C VAL A 33 9.47 10.65 -29.41
N TYR A 34 9.84 10.14 -28.22
CA TYR A 34 10.71 10.86 -27.30
C TYR A 34 12.15 10.37 -27.43
N THR A 35 13.05 11.31 -27.69
CA THR A 35 14.49 11.13 -27.82
C THR A 35 15.18 10.94 -26.47
N GLN A 36 16.05 9.95 -26.46
CA GLN A 36 16.94 9.50 -25.40
C GLN A 36 18.18 10.39 -25.32
N HIS A 37 18.44 11.03 -24.17
CA HIS A 37 19.71 11.71 -23.91
C HIS A 37 20.49 10.94 -22.84
N GLN A 38 21.59 10.35 -23.30
CA GLN A 38 22.58 9.60 -22.55
C GLN A 38 23.55 10.59 -21.87
N ASN A 39 23.82 10.45 -20.57
CA ASN A 39 25.09 10.94 -20.04
C ASN A 39 25.63 10.00 -18.97
N GLN A 40 26.70 9.30 -19.35
CA GLN A 40 27.60 8.55 -18.49
C GLN A 40 28.57 9.53 -17.83
N GLN A 41 28.81 9.38 -16.54
CA GLN A 41 30.13 9.59 -15.96
C GLN A 41 30.23 8.85 -14.62
N SER A 42 31.21 7.95 -14.56
CA SER A 42 31.62 7.19 -13.38
C SER A 42 33.10 7.51 -13.13
N SER A 43 33.46 7.72 -11.86
CA SER A 43 34.79 7.62 -11.21
C SER A 43 34.62 8.30 -9.84
N GLY A 44 34.85 7.70 -8.67
CA GLY A 44 35.84 6.71 -8.32
C GLY A 44 36.89 7.35 -7.40
N ASP A 45 36.78 7.03 -6.10
CA ASP A 45 37.90 6.78 -5.19
C ASP A 45 38.78 7.96 -4.68
N ARG A 46 38.68 8.27 -3.37
CA ARG A 46 39.79 8.77 -2.53
C ARG A 46 39.60 8.38 -1.06
N GLY A 47 40.03 7.17 -0.72
CA GLY A 47 40.34 6.79 0.65
C GLY A 47 41.78 7.10 1.06
N SER A 48 41.95 7.40 2.35
CA SER A 48 43.13 7.22 3.21
C SER A 48 44.32 8.19 3.08
N LEU A 49 44.53 8.99 4.14
CA LEU A 49 45.87 9.32 4.64
C LEU A 49 45.90 9.25 6.18
N LEU A 50 46.79 8.39 6.65
CA LEU A 50 47.25 8.17 8.02
C LEU A 50 48.12 9.34 8.52
N HIS A 51 48.03 9.71 9.80
CA HIS A 51 49.18 10.00 10.70
C HIS A 51 48.67 10.38 12.12
N GLN A 52 49.00 9.62 13.18
CA GLN A 52 50.18 9.81 14.07
C GLN A 52 50.01 11.08 14.95
N GLY A 53 49.87 11.09 16.28
CA GLY A 53 50.50 10.33 17.35
C GLY A 53 51.42 11.27 18.14
N TYR A 54 51.11 11.57 19.42
CA TYR A 54 51.98 11.94 20.60
C TYR A 54 51.30 12.88 21.63
N PRO A 55 51.76 12.92 22.91
CA PRO A 55 50.90 12.87 24.09
C PRO A 55 51.08 14.04 25.10
N THR A 56 50.29 13.95 26.18
CA THR A 56 50.52 14.41 27.58
C THR A 56 50.72 15.90 27.87
N MET A 57 49.83 16.44 28.71
CA MET A 57 50.20 17.30 29.85
C MET A 57 49.15 17.09 30.95
N ALA A 58 49.63 16.64 32.10
CA ALA A 58 48.89 16.59 33.34
C ALA A 58 48.77 18.00 33.94
N MET A 59 47.62 18.35 34.52
CA MET A 59 47.61 19.21 35.69
C MET A 59 46.42 18.87 36.58
N SER A 60 46.78 18.24 37.69
CA SER A 60 45.95 17.94 38.84
C SER A 60 45.50 19.23 39.53
N GLY A 61 44.26 19.22 40.05
CA GLY A 61 43.86 20.04 41.18
C GLY A 61 42.72 21.01 40.88
N MET A 62 41.49 20.60 41.22
CA MET A 62 40.78 21.22 42.34
C MET A 62 39.53 20.41 42.70
N LEU A 63 39.46 20.07 43.98
CA LEU A 63 38.27 19.64 44.72
C LEU A 63 37.20 20.73 44.67
N GLN A 64 35.99 20.41 44.20
CA GLN A 64 34.76 21.00 44.74
C GLN A 64 33.62 19.97 44.73
N THR A 65 33.24 19.60 45.95
CA THR A 65 31.87 19.41 46.46
C THR A 65 30.91 18.49 45.71
N SER A 66 30.62 17.38 46.40
CA SER A 66 29.47 16.49 46.26
C SER A 66 28.17 17.16 45.81
N GLU A 67 27.62 16.68 44.70
CA GLU A 67 26.18 16.48 44.55
C GLU A 67 25.96 15.07 43.99
N VAL A 68 25.27 14.27 44.79
CA VAL A 68 24.77 12.95 44.42
C VAL A 68 23.67 13.19 43.39
N ILE A 69 23.99 13.07 42.11
CA ILE A 69 22.96 12.97 41.07
C ILE A 69 22.50 11.52 41.11
N THR A 70 21.32 11.33 41.68
CA THR A 70 20.54 10.10 41.62
C THR A 70 20.46 9.60 40.19
N GLU A 71 20.73 8.31 40.04
CA GLU A 71 20.61 7.51 38.82
C GLU A 71 19.12 7.40 38.44
N ASP A 72 18.51 8.50 38.03
CA ASP A 72 17.19 8.51 37.42
C ASP A 72 17.32 7.87 36.03
N GLN A 73 16.89 6.62 35.97
CA GLN A 73 16.41 5.87 34.82
C GLN A 73 16.37 6.70 33.51
N TYR A 74 17.49 6.77 32.78
CA TYR A 74 17.52 7.26 31.41
C TYR A 74 16.73 6.29 30.54
N VAL A 75 15.41 6.48 30.46
CA VAL A 75 14.61 5.95 29.36
C VAL A 75 15.19 6.62 28.11
N ALA A 76 15.87 5.84 27.28
CA ALA A 76 16.37 6.33 26.00
C ALA A 76 15.21 7.05 25.27
N PRO A 77 15.40 8.28 24.79
CA PRO A 77 14.36 8.96 24.04
C PRO A 77 13.97 8.05 22.87
N GLY A 78 12.66 7.77 22.75
CA GLY A 78 12.14 7.03 21.61
C GLY A 78 12.54 7.70 20.30
N PRO A 79 12.47 6.97 19.16
CA PRO A 79 12.76 7.56 17.86
C PRO A 79 11.91 8.82 17.66
N SER A 80 12.51 9.88 17.08
CA SER A 80 11.76 11.08 16.72
C SER A 80 10.61 10.73 15.76
N MET A 81 9.56 11.55 15.71
CA MET A 81 8.43 11.34 14.80
C MET A 81 8.88 11.18 13.35
N ASP A 82 9.86 11.98 12.91
CA ASP A 82 10.45 11.88 11.58
C ASP A 82 11.14 10.54 11.34
N ALA A 83 11.88 10.04 12.33
CA ALA A 83 12.54 8.73 12.23
C ALA A 83 11.51 7.59 12.19
N ALA A 84 10.46 7.67 13.01
CA ALA A 84 9.37 6.70 13.01
C ALA A 84 8.60 6.69 11.67
N TYR A 85 8.35 7.87 11.09
CA TYR A 85 7.74 7.97 9.76
C TYR A 85 8.65 7.42 8.65
N ALA A 86 9.96 7.66 8.72
CA ALA A 86 10.91 7.05 7.79
C ALA A 86 10.94 5.51 7.90
N SER A 87 10.81 4.97 9.13
CA SER A 87 10.65 3.53 9.36
C SER A 87 9.35 3.00 8.76
N TYR A 88 8.22 3.69 8.94
CA TYR A 88 6.94 3.36 8.31
C TYR A 88 7.08 3.29 6.78
N GLN A 89 7.68 4.30 6.15
CA GLN A 89 7.87 4.31 4.69
C GLN A 89 8.77 3.17 4.20
N THR A 90 9.78 2.80 4.98
CA THR A 90 10.67 1.67 4.66
C THR A 90 9.92 0.35 4.73
N ALA A 91 9.17 0.13 5.82
CA ALA A 91 8.37 -1.07 6.00
C ALA A 91 7.29 -1.21 4.91
N LEU A 92 6.64 -0.11 4.52
CA LEU A 92 5.64 -0.11 3.46
C LEU A 92 6.22 -0.55 2.11
N LYS A 93 7.43 -0.08 1.76
CA LYS A 93 8.13 -0.53 0.55
C LYS A 93 8.45 -2.02 0.61
N GLU A 94 8.89 -2.51 1.75
CA GLU A 94 9.18 -3.93 1.96
C GLU A 94 7.93 -4.80 1.82
N ILE A 95 6.79 -4.35 2.36
CA ILE A 95 5.49 -5.02 2.18
C ILE A 95 5.16 -5.18 0.70
N PHE A 96 5.30 -4.12 -0.11
CA PHE A 96 5.09 -4.23 -1.55
C PHE A 96 6.03 -5.23 -2.22
N GLN A 97 7.31 -5.27 -1.84
CA GLN A 97 8.25 -6.27 -2.35
C GLN A 97 7.84 -7.70 -1.96
N ASN A 98 7.37 -7.90 -0.73
CA ASN A 98 6.87 -9.19 -0.28
C ASN A 98 5.60 -9.61 -1.04
N ILE A 99 4.67 -8.68 -1.30
CA ILE A 99 3.48 -8.92 -2.13
C ILE A 99 3.89 -9.32 -3.56
N ILE A 100 4.80 -8.58 -4.20
CA ILE A 100 5.29 -8.88 -5.55
C ILE A 100 5.88 -10.29 -5.63
N HIS A 101 6.70 -10.67 -4.64
CA HIS A 101 7.32 -12.00 -4.56
C HIS A 101 6.36 -13.10 -4.07
N GLY A 102 5.13 -12.77 -3.69
CA GLY A 102 4.14 -13.72 -3.17
C GLY A 102 4.44 -14.22 -1.75
N ARG A 103 5.26 -13.52 -0.97
CA ARG A 103 5.53 -13.79 0.45
C ARG A 103 4.45 -13.14 1.32
N LEU A 104 3.22 -13.65 1.21
CA LEU A 104 2.04 -12.96 1.77
C LEU A 104 1.95 -13.09 3.29
N ASN A 105 2.45 -14.18 3.87
CA ASN A 105 2.44 -14.33 5.33
C ASN A 105 3.29 -13.22 6.00
N GLU A 106 4.52 -13.03 5.53
CA GLU A 106 5.42 -11.98 5.99
C GLU A 106 4.84 -10.59 5.72
N ALA A 107 4.36 -10.33 4.50
CA ALA A 107 3.72 -9.06 4.15
C ALA A 107 2.53 -8.72 5.07
N SER A 108 1.71 -9.73 5.40
CA SER A 108 0.50 -9.55 6.20
C SER A 108 0.80 -9.17 7.65
N GLN A 109 1.85 -9.75 8.24
CA GLN A 109 2.28 -9.41 9.60
C GLN A 109 2.77 -7.96 9.67
N SER A 110 3.69 -7.58 8.77
CA SER A 110 4.19 -6.20 8.71
C SER A 110 3.09 -5.19 8.38
N LEU A 111 2.12 -5.54 7.53
CA LEU A 111 1.00 -4.67 7.19
C LEU A 111 0.13 -4.34 8.40
N VAL A 112 -0.14 -5.32 9.26
CA VAL A 112 -0.87 -5.09 10.51
C VAL A 112 -0.10 -4.14 11.42
N GLU A 113 1.20 -4.38 11.61
CA GLU A 113 2.05 -3.55 12.47
C GLU A 113 2.10 -2.09 12.02
N ILE A 114 2.32 -1.84 10.72
CA ILE A 114 2.35 -0.46 10.21
C ILE A 114 0.97 0.21 10.23
N SER A 115 -0.11 -0.57 10.14
CA SER A 115 -1.48 -0.05 10.21
C SER A 115 -1.80 0.44 11.63
N GLU A 116 -1.43 -0.34 12.65
CA GLU A 116 -1.59 0.06 14.04
C GLU A 116 -0.78 1.32 14.36
N TRP A 117 0.47 1.38 13.87
CA TRP A 117 1.30 2.57 14.04
C TRP A 117 0.70 3.79 13.35
N LEU A 118 0.35 3.70 12.07
CA LEU A 118 -0.16 4.83 11.30
C LEU A 118 -1.46 5.38 11.92
N LEU A 119 -2.42 4.49 12.17
CA LEU A 119 -3.75 4.87 12.64
C LEU A 119 -3.73 5.35 14.10
N GLY A 120 -2.74 4.91 14.88
CA GLY A 120 -2.47 5.44 16.23
C GLY A 120 -1.90 6.87 16.25
N HIS A 121 -1.27 7.33 15.16
CA HIS A 121 -0.53 8.60 15.11
C HIS A 121 -1.11 9.62 14.10
N VAL A 122 -2.36 9.45 13.65
CA VAL A 122 -2.98 10.33 12.63
C VAL A 122 -2.99 11.82 13.01
N ALA A 123 -3.12 12.13 14.30
CA ALA A 123 -3.09 13.51 14.78
C ALA A 123 -1.67 14.10 14.72
N ASP A 124 -0.69 13.37 15.22
CA ASP A 124 0.71 13.82 15.27
C ASP A 124 1.33 13.95 13.87
N LEU A 125 0.86 13.15 12.92
CA LEU A 125 1.23 13.20 11.51
C LEU A 125 0.50 14.31 10.73
N GLY A 126 -0.38 15.09 11.37
CA GLY A 126 -1.14 16.15 10.71
C GLY A 126 -2.17 15.65 9.70
N LEU A 127 -2.58 14.39 9.80
CA LEU A 127 -3.57 13.78 8.89
C LEU A 127 -5.00 14.21 9.19
N THR A 128 -5.24 14.72 10.41
CA THR A 128 -6.55 15.19 10.88
C THR A 128 -6.84 16.66 10.57
N VAL A 129 -5.86 17.40 10.03
CA VAL A 129 -5.95 18.84 9.80
C VAL A 129 -6.14 19.13 8.32
N ASP A 130 -7.04 20.07 8.01
CA ASP A 130 -7.27 20.54 6.64
C ASP A 130 -6.23 21.60 6.22
N GLU A 131 -4.97 21.17 6.14
CA GLU A 131 -3.87 21.99 5.64
C GLU A 131 -3.59 21.70 4.16
N VAL A 132 -3.62 22.73 3.32
CA VAL A 132 -3.44 22.62 1.86
C VAL A 132 -2.01 22.19 1.50
N SER A 133 -1.01 22.64 2.26
CA SER A 133 0.40 22.33 2.04
C SER A 133 0.72 20.83 2.16
N LEU A 134 -0.03 20.13 3.01
CA LEU A 134 0.12 18.70 3.27
C LEU A 134 -0.79 17.82 2.39
N HIS A 135 -1.68 18.41 1.60
CA HIS A 135 -2.72 17.68 0.87
C HIS A 135 -2.16 16.60 -0.08
N ALA A 136 -1.12 16.94 -0.85
CA ALA A 136 -0.49 16.00 -1.77
C ALA A 136 0.14 14.80 -1.04
N ASP A 137 0.81 15.06 0.09
CA ASP A 137 1.43 14.02 0.90
C ASP A 137 0.38 13.13 1.56
N ARG A 138 -0.75 13.70 2.02
CA ARG A 138 -1.90 12.92 2.55
C ARG A 138 -2.50 12.00 1.49
N ILE A 139 -2.76 12.50 0.28
CA ILE A 139 -3.28 11.68 -0.82
C ILE A 139 -2.35 10.51 -1.10
N ARG A 140 -1.04 10.78 -1.17
CA ARG A 140 -0.05 9.74 -1.44
C ARG A 140 -0.01 8.70 -0.33
N LEU A 141 0.05 9.12 0.92
CA LEU A 141 0.10 8.24 2.08
C LEU A 141 -1.11 7.30 2.11
N TRP A 142 -2.32 7.85 2.03
CA TRP A 142 -3.54 7.04 2.04
C TRP A 142 -3.64 6.14 0.79
N GLY A 143 -3.22 6.63 -0.37
CA GLY A 143 -3.14 5.85 -1.59
C GLY A 143 -2.22 4.63 -1.45
N GLU A 144 -1.02 4.82 -0.90
CA GLU A 144 -0.06 3.73 -0.68
C GLU A 144 -0.55 2.74 0.40
N PHE A 145 -1.15 3.25 1.48
CA PHE A 145 -1.76 2.42 2.53
C PHE A 145 -2.88 1.53 1.98
N ASN A 146 -3.85 2.12 1.29
CA ASN A 146 -4.98 1.41 0.69
C ASN A 146 -4.49 0.42 -0.38
N ALA A 147 -3.51 0.81 -1.21
CA ALA A 147 -2.92 -0.07 -2.21
C ALA A 147 -2.21 -1.29 -1.62
N ALA A 148 -1.58 -1.17 -0.45
CA ALA A 148 -0.96 -2.31 0.23
C ALA A 148 -2.01 -3.33 0.70
N TRP A 149 -3.09 -2.84 1.34
CA TRP A 149 -4.23 -3.66 1.78
C TRP A 149 -4.96 -4.34 0.63
N LEU A 150 -5.25 -3.61 -0.45
CA LEU A 150 -5.88 -4.19 -1.64
C LEU A 150 -4.92 -5.17 -2.34
N GLY A 151 -3.65 -4.79 -2.49
CA GLY A 151 -2.65 -5.56 -3.21
C GLY A 151 -2.37 -6.93 -2.58
N ILE A 152 -2.32 -7.01 -1.25
CA ILE A 152 -2.05 -8.29 -0.58
C ILE A 152 -3.18 -9.30 -0.78
N PHE A 153 -4.44 -8.87 -0.69
CA PHE A 153 -5.59 -9.77 -0.89
C PHE A 153 -5.87 -10.07 -2.36
N GLN A 154 -5.59 -9.12 -3.27
CA GLN A 154 -5.60 -9.42 -4.70
C GLN A 154 -4.57 -10.51 -5.02
N LYS A 155 -3.34 -10.38 -4.51
CA LYS A 155 -2.30 -11.39 -4.71
C LYS A 155 -2.65 -12.75 -4.09
N GLN A 156 -3.27 -12.75 -2.91
CA GLN A 156 -3.79 -13.95 -2.26
C GLN A 156 -4.78 -14.68 -3.17
N LYS A 157 -5.76 -13.96 -3.74
CA LYS A 157 -6.74 -14.52 -4.69
C LYS A 157 -6.06 -15.06 -5.94
N ASP A 158 -5.13 -14.30 -6.53
CA ASP A 158 -4.40 -14.73 -7.73
C ASP A 158 -3.65 -16.04 -7.49
N LEU A 159 -3.01 -16.22 -6.33
CA LEU A 159 -2.31 -17.45 -5.98
C LEU A 159 -3.28 -18.63 -5.76
N LEU A 160 -4.42 -18.41 -5.11
CA LEU A 160 -5.45 -19.44 -4.90
C LEU A 160 -6.11 -19.91 -6.20
N GLN A 161 -6.31 -18.99 -7.14
CA GLN A 161 -6.92 -19.26 -8.44
C GLN A 161 -5.91 -19.77 -9.47
N SER A 162 -4.61 -19.63 -9.19
CA SER A 162 -3.59 -20.16 -10.08
C SER A 162 -3.66 -21.69 -10.11
N ALA A 163 -3.66 -22.26 -11.32
CA ALA A 163 -3.58 -23.72 -11.49
C ALA A 163 -2.23 -24.30 -11.02
N SER A 164 -1.26 -23.44 -10.70
CA SER A 164 0.05 -23.80 -10.19
C SER A 164 0.02 -23.92 -8.68
N ARG A 165 0.65 -24.97 -8.16
CA ARG A 165 0.84 -25.10 -6.72
C ARG A 165 1.69 -23.95 -6.19
N VAL A 166 1.31 -23.38 -5.05
CA VAL A 166 2.13 -22.42 -4.32
C VAL A 166 3.47 -23.07 -3.96
N MET A 167 4.56 -22.55 -4.54
CA MET A 167 5.92 -23.05 -4.32
C MET A 167 6.75 -22.02 -3.55
N PRO A 168 7.68 -22.45 -2.67
CA PRO A 168 8.59 -21.54 -2.00
C PRO A 168 9.32 -20.62 -2.99
N PRO A 169 9.49 -19.32 -2.67
CA PRO A 169 9.21 -18.69 -1.37
C PRO A 169 7.77 -18.21 -1.20
N GLN A 170 6.84 -18.52 -2.11
CA GLN A 170 5.46 -18.04 -2.01
C GLN A 170 4.75 -18.64 -0.79
N THR A 171 3.99 -17.81 -0.09
CA THR A 171 3.23 -18.17 1.10
C THR A 171 1.83 -17.58 0.99
N LEU A 172 0.83 -18.35 1.43
CA LEU A 172 -0.55 -17.87 1.57
C LEU A 172 -0.76 -17.38 3.01
N ILE A 173 -1.67 -16.43 3.18
CA ILE A 173 -2.13 -15.99 4.49
C ILE A 173 -3.12 -17.03 5.04
N PRO A 174 -2.92 -17.58 6.25
CA PRO A 174 -3.88 -18.50 6.85
C PRO A 174 -5.24 -17.84 7.07
N ARG A 175 -6.34 -18.58 6.85
CA ARG A 175 -7.73 -18.10 7.01
C ARG A 175 -7.97 -17.40 8.34
N GLU A 176 -7.50 -17.99 9.43
CA GLU A 176 -7.62 -17.42 10.78
C GLU A 176 -6.91 -16.06 10.91
N PHE A 177 -5.77 -15.91 10.24
CA PHE A 177 -5.05 -14.65 10.24
C PHE A 177 -5.76 -13.59 9.41
N VAL A 178 -6.32 -13.95 8.25
CA VAL A 178 -7.17 -13.05 7.45
C VAL A 178 -8.39 -12.54 8.26
N SER A 179 -9.06 -13.43 9.00
CA SER A 179 -10.16 -13.03 9.89
C SER A 179 -9.70 -12.09 11.01
N LYS A 180 -8.52 -12.34 11.59
CA LYS A 180 -7.92 -11.45 12.58
C LYS A 180 -7.58 -10.08 11.99
N MET A 181 -7.05 -10.04 10.78
CA MET A 181 -6.75 -8.79 10.07
C MET A 181 -8.02 -7.95 9.86
N ALA A 182 -9.13 -8.57 9.43
CA ALA A 182 -10.41 -7.88 9.25
C ALA A 182 -10.90 -7.22 10.54
N LYS A 183 -10.90 -7.99 11.65
CA LYS A 183 -11.33 -7.48 12.96
C LYS A 183 -10.43 -6.35 13.45
N ASN A 184 -9.13 -6.43 13.22
CA ASN A 184 -8.22 -5.37 13.60
C ASN A 184 -8.41 -4.12 12.74
N LEU A 185 -8.62 -4.27 11.42
CA LEU A 185 -8.88 -3.16 10.52
C LEU A 185 -10.13 -2.38 10.95
N ILE A 186 -11.26 -3.06 11.17
CA ILE A 186 -12.51 -2.43 11.64
C ILE A 186 -12.25 -1.66 12.94
N ARG A 187 -11.60 -2.29 13.92
CA ARG A 187 -11.24 -1.63 15.19
C ARG A 187 -10.40 -0.38 14.98
N LEU A 188 -9.46 -0.41 14.04
CA LEU A 188 -8.61 0.75 13.75
C LEU A 188 -9.37 1.84 12.99
N CYS A 189 -10.28 1.48 12.08
CA CYS A 189 -11.17 2.42 11.41
C CYS A 189 -12.09 3.14 12.40
N ASP A 190 -12.72 2.41 13.33
CA ASP A 190 -13.54 2.98 14.41
C ASP A 190 -12.78 4.07 15.20
N MET A 191 -11.47 3.88 15.41
CA MET A 191 -10.64 4.85 16.15
C MET A 191 -10.43 6.17 15.39
N VAL A 192 -10.40 6.11 14.06
CA VAL A 192 -10.10 7.27 13.20
C VAL A 192 -11.33 7.85 12.49
N GLU A 193 -12.48 7.18 12.57
CA GLU A 193 -13.76 7.60 11.99
C GLU A 193 -14.16 9.02 12.44
N LYS A 194 -13.95 9.34 13.72
CA LYS A 194 -14.24 10.68 14.30
C LYS A 194 -13.49 11.83 13.62
N TYR A 195 -12.42 11.54 12.88
CA TYR A 195 -11.64 12.53 12.12
C TYR A 195 -12.05 12.59 10.64
N GLY A 196 -13.04 11.79 10.20
CA GLY A 196 -13.43 11.68 8.79
C GLY A 196 -12.40 10.93 7.93
N LEU A 197 -11.61 10.05 8.53
CA LEU A 197 -10.53 9.30 7.87
C LEU A 197 -10.96 7.88 7.42
N VAL A 198 -12.25 7.64 7.27
CA VAL A 198 -12.82 6.34 6.83
C VAL A 198 -13.76 6.59 5.65
N ASP A 199 -13.59 5.80 4.59
CA ASP A 199 -14.32 5.85 3.31
C ASP A 199 -14.41 7.25 2.69
N TYR A 200 -13.42 8.07 3.01
CA TYR A 200 -13.20 9.38 2.44
C TYR A 200 -11.93 9.38 1.59
N GLN A 201 -11.83 10.33 0.66
CA GLN A 201 -10.70 10.41 -0.28
C GLN A 201 -9.33 10.61 0.42
N LEU A 202 -9.35 11.10 1.66
CA LEU A 202 -8.17 11.31 2.50
C LEU A 202 -8.18 10.36 3.72
N GLY A 203 -8.56 9.10 3.52
CA GLY A 203 -8.67 8.13 4.59
C GLY A 203 -8.51 6.67 4.14
N VAL A 204 -8.81 5.77 5.07
CA VAL A 204 -8.87 4.34 4.85
C VAL A 204 -10.06 4.01 3.96
N ALA A 205 -9.83 3.29 2.87
CA ALA A 205 -10.89 2.78 1.99
C ALA A 205 -11.49 1.48 2.58
N GLU A 206 -12.09 1.58 3.76
CA GLU A 206 -12.56 0.44 4.54
C GLU A 206 -13.49 -0.46 3.73
N GLU A 207 -14.51 0.09 3.08
CA GLU A 207 -15.48 -0.68 2.32
C GLU A 207 -14.79 -1.55 1.25
N GLN A 208 -13.84 -0.96 0.52
CA GLN A 208 -13.12 -1.65 -0.55
C GLN A 208 -12.19 -2.74 0.01
N ILE A 209 -11.48 -2.44 1.10
CA ILE A 209 -10.56 -3.38 1.73
C ILE A 209 -11.32 -4.56 2.35
N ILE A 210 -12.44 -4.30 3.02
CA ILE A 210 -13.28 -5.34 3.61
C ILE A 210 -13.89 -6.22 2.52
N ASN A 211 -14.38 -5.63 1.42
CA ASN A 211 -14.90 -6.41 0.28
C ASN A 211 -13.85 -7.38 -0.28
N ILE A 212 -12.64 -6.91 -0.63
CA ILE A 212 -11.63 -7.82 -1.20
C ILE A 212 -11.15 -8.87 -0.19
N LEU A 213 -11.15 -8.55 1.10
CA LEU A 213 -10.81 -9.49 2.16
C LEU A 213 -11.85 -10.62 2.24
N ILE A 214 -13.15 -10.28 2.20
CA ILE A 214 -14.24 -11.27 2.17
C ILE A 214 -14.10 -12.15 0.93
N GLU A 215 -13.89 -11.55 -0.25
CA GLU A 215 -13.68 -12.31 -1.49
C GLU A 215 -12.46 -13.26 -1.40
N ALA A 216 -11.39 -12.86 -0.69
CA ALA A 216 -10.23 -13.70 -0.47
C ALA A 216 -10.54 -14.88 0.47
N LEU A 217 -11.34 -14.67 1.51
CA LEU A 217 -11.80 -15.74 2.40
C LEU A 217 -12.68 -16.75 1.66
N ASP A 218 -13.62 -16.25 0.85
CA ASP A 218 -14.51 -17.11 0.05
C ASP A 218 -13.71 -17.95 -0.95
N ALA A 219 -12.68 -17.36 -1.57
CA ALA A 219 -11.78 -18.08 -2.46
C ALA A 219 -10.99 -19.21 -1.75
N GLN A 220 -10.59 -19.01 -0.49
CA GLN A 220 -9.93 -20.06 0.30
C GLN A 220 -10.88 -21.24 0.57
N GLU A 221 -12.12 -20.94 0.96
CA GLU A 221 -13.13 -21.96 1.27
C GLU A 221 -13.47 -22.83 0.05
N LEU A 222 -13.56 -22.24 -1.14
CA LEU A 222 -13.80 -22.97 -2.38
C LEU A 222 -12.68 -23.97 -2.71
N VAL A 223 -11.42 -23.62 -2.44
CA VAL A 223 -10.27 -24.51 -2.66
C VAL A 223 -10.29 -25.68 -1.68
N GLU A 224 -10.58 -25.43 -0.40
CA GLU A 224 -10.65 -26.48 0.65
C GLU A 224 -11.77 -27.51 0.37
N VAL A 225 -12.93 -27.05 -0.09
CA VAL A 225 -14.05 -27.92 -0.47
C VAL A 225 -13.73 -28.72 -1.74
N GLY A 226 -13.04 -28.12 -2.71
CA GLY A 226 -12.60 -28.80 -3.94
C GLY A 226 -11.61 -29.94 -3.69
N GLU A 227 -10.67 -29.77 -2.76
CA GLU A 227 -9.70 -30.81 -2.39
C GLU A 227 -10.36 -31.97 -1.61
N SER A 228 -11.33 -31.67 -0.75
CA SER A 228 -12.04 -32.68 0.06
C SER A 228 -13.00 -33.56 -0.78
N GLY A 229 -13.53 -33.04 -1.89
CA GLY A 229 -14.39 -33.80 -2.81
C GLY A 229 -13.63 -34.81 -3.69
N ALA A 230 -12.36 -34.54 -4.01
CA ALA A 230 -11.56 -35.38 -4.91
C ALA A 230 -11.04 -36.67 -4.24
N THR A 231 -10.81 -36.65 -2.93
CA THR A 231 -10.23 -37.80 -2.19
C THR A 231 -11.25 -38.91 -1.89
N SER A 232 -12.56 -38.63 -1.96
CA SER A 232 -13.60 -39.62 -1.65
C SER A 232 -13.95 -40.56 -2.82
N GLN A 233 -13.62 -40.21 -4.07
CA GLN A 233 -13.99 -41.02 -5.24
C GLN A 233 -12.91 -42.02 -5.70
N SER A 234 -11.68 -41.93 -5.19
CA SER A 234 -10.57 -42.79 -5.62
C SER A 234 -10.54 -44.18 -4.97
N SER A 235 -11.44 -44.46 -4.03
CA SER A 235 -11.36 -45.66 -3.15
C SER A 235 -12.26 -46.83 -3.56
N GLU A 236 -13.16 -46.68 -4.54
CA GLU A 236 -14.17 -47.72 -4.86
C GLU A 236 -13.89 -48.58 -6.11
N ILE A 237 -12.82 -48.32 -6.86
CA ILE A 237 -12.51 -49.08 -8.10
C ILE A 237 -11.29 -49.97 -7.88
N CYS A 238 -11.45 -51.03 -7.08
CA CYS A 238 -10.56 -52.22 -7.13
C CYS A 238 -11.14 -53.37 -6.27
N ARG A 239 -12.31 -53.90 -6.64
CA ARG A 239 -12.77 -55.20 -6.12
C ARG A 239 -13.13 -56.12 -7.28
N ALA A 240 -12.14 -56.88 -7.75
CA ALA A 240 -12.36 -57.95 -8.72
C ALA A 240 -13.05 -59.15 -8.04
N PRO A 241 -14.07 -59.77 -8.65
CA PRO A 241 -14.63 -61.02 -8.16
C PRO A 241 -13.72 -62.20 -8.53
N SER A 242 -13.56 -63.13 -7.59
CA SER A 242 -12.95 -64.46 -7.79
C SER A 242 -13.99 -65.47 -8.24
#